data_AF-A0A351UT79-F1
#
_entry.id   AF-A0A351UT79-F1
#
_cell.length_a   1.000
_cell.length_b   1.000
_cell.length_c   1.000
_cell.angle_alpha   90.00
_cell.angle_beta   90.00
_cell.angle_gamma   90.00
#
_symmetry.space_group_name_H-M   'P 1'
#
loop_
_entity.id
_entity.type
_entity.pdbx_description
1 polymer ?
#
loop_
_entity_poly.entity_id
_entity_poly.type
_entity_poly.pdbx_seq_one_letter_code
_entity_poly.pdbx_strand_id
1 'polypeptide(L)'
;MVGQRFISLLEDHPWYEVVAVAASERSAGKTYEEAVGDRWKMTKPMPEGVKKLVVMNVKEVEKVAAEVDFVFSAVDMTKEEIRTIEDAYAKTETPVVSNNSAHR
;
A
#
# COMPACT_ATOMS: atom_id res chain seq x y z
N MET A 1 1.66 -6.63 -8.52
CA MET A 1 0.78 -6.08 -9.58
C MET A 1 -0.50 -5.48 -9.01
N VAL A 2 -1.17 -6.13 -8.05
CA VAL A 2 -2.43 -5.62 -7.46
C VAL A 2 -2.27 -4.21 -6.86
N GLY A 3 -1.20 -3.94 -6.11
CA GLY A 3 -0.95 -2.59 -5.58
C GLY A 3 -0.89 -1.49 -6.65
N GLN A 4 -0.22 -1.75 -7.79
CA GLN A 4 -0.19 -0.79 -8.92
C GLN A 4 -1.58 -0.56 -9.51
N ARG A 5 -2.43 -1.60 -9.50
CA ARG A 5 -3.81 -1.48 -9.96
C ARG A 5 -4.65 -0.60 -9.03
N PHE A 6 -4.48 -0.72 -7.71
CA PHE A 6 -5.10 0.21 -6.76
C PHE A 6 -4.67 1.64 -7.02
N ILE A 7 -3.36 1.90 -7.14
CA ILE A 7 -2.83 3.24 -7.46
C ILE A 7 -3.47 3.81 -8.74
N SER A 8 -3.58 3.00 -9.80
CA SER A 8 -4.17 3.45 -11.05
C SER A 8 -5.69 3.64 -11.01
N LEU A 9 -6.41 2.95 -10.11
CA LEU A 9 -7.86 3.10 -9.93
C LEU A 9 -8.21 4.25 -8.98
N LEU A 10 -7.31 4.60 -8.07
CA LEU A 10 -7.47 5.69 -7.11
C LEU A 10 -7.02 7.04 -7.66
N GLU A 11 -6.40 7.07 -8.85
CA GLU A 11 -6.12 8.30 -9.60
C GLU A 11 -7.42 9.09 -9.83
N ASP A 12 -7.46 10.33 -9.37
CA ASP A 12 -8.60 11.26 -9.44
C ASP A 12 -9.90 10.71 -8.83
N HIS A 13 -9.82 9.83 -7.82
CA HIS A 13 -11.00 9.27 -7.17
C HIS A 13 -11.72 10.34 -6.32
N PRO A 14 -13.06 10.52 -6.45
CA PRO A 14 -13.77 11.64 -5.82
C PRO A 14 -13.82 11.59 -4.29
N TRP A 15 -13.55 10.43 -3.70
CA TRP A 15 -13.66 10.19 -2.25
C TRP A 15 -12.36 9.76 -1.58
N TYR A 16 -11.34 9.38 -2.35
CA TYR A 16 -10.14 8.75 -1.80
C TYR A 16 -8.91 9.40 -2.40
N GLU A 17 -7.96 9.74 -1.53
CA GLU A 17 -6.65 10.25 -1.90
C GLU A 17 -5.59 9.26 -1.43
N VAL A 18 -4.62 8.96 -2.28
CA VAL A 18 -3.47 8.14 -1.88
C VAL A 18 -2.44 9.04 -1.20
N VAL A 19 -2.44 9.03 0.13
CA VAL A 19 -1.51 9.82 0.95
C VAL A 19 -0.27 9.04 1.38
N ALA A 20 -0.35 7.71 1.44
CA ALA A 20 0.75 6.84 1.85
C ALA A 20 0.83 5.57 1.00
N VAL A 21 2.04 5.06 0.81
CA VAL A 21 2.32 3.77 0.18
C VAL A 21 3.31 3.00 1.05
N ALA A 22 2.96 1.79 1.46
CA ALA A 22 3.80 0.94 2.29
C ALA A 22 4.16 -0.37 1.55
N ALA A 23 5.42 -0.79 1.66
CA ALA A 23 5.91 -2.01 1.03
C ALA A 23 6.98 -2.68 1.90
N SER A 24 7.77 -3.60 1.31
CA SER A 24 8.86 -4.26 2.03
C SER A 24 9.96 -3.27 2.42
N GLU A 25 10.75 -3.64 3.43
CA GLU A 25 11.90 -2.88 3.94
C GLU A 25 12.91 -2.49 2.84
N ARG A 26 13.08 -3.33 1.80
CA ARG A 26 13.95 -3.04 0.65
C ARG A 26 13.49 -1.83 -0.18
N SER A 27 12.18 -1.58 -0.20
CA SER A 27 11.58 -0.46 -0.92
C SER A 27 11.42 0.76 -0.03
N ALA A 28 11.40 0.58 1.30
CA ALA A 28 11.23 1.67 2.24
C ALA A 28 12.33 2.74 2.09
N GLY A 29 11.95 4.00 2.21
CA GLY A 29 12.84 5.15 2.08
C GLY A 29 13.14 5.59 0.64
N LYS A 30 12.70 4.82 -0.36
CA LYS A 30 12.72 5.24 -1.78
C LYS A 30 11.42 5.92 -2.13
N THR A 31 11.44 6.80 -3.12
CA THR A 31 10.20 7.26 -3.76
C THR A 31 9.49 6.09 -4.44
N TYR A 32 8.17 6.20 -4.60
CA TYR A 32 7.38 5.18 -5.28
C TYR A 32 7.87 4.93 -6.73
N GLU A 33 8.28 6.01 -7.41
CA GLU A 33 8.88 5.94 -8.73
C GLU A 33 10.20 5.15 -8.74
N GLU A 34 11.10 5.38 -7.78
CA GLU A 34 12.34 4.58 -7.68
C GLU A 34 12.09 3.12 -7.31
N ALA A 35 11.07 2.86 -6.47
CA ALA A 35 10.76 1.51 -6.01
C ALA A 35 10.09 0.65 -7.09
N VAL A 36 9.26 1.26 -7.95
CA VAL A 36 8.35 0.54 -8.85
C VAL A 36 8.50 0.94 -10.31
N GLY A 37 9.17 2.03 -10.66
CA GLY A 37 9.25 2.61 -12.01
C GLY A 37 9.53 1.60 -13.12
N ASP A 38 10.69 0.93 -13.08
CA ASP A 38 11.07 -0.11 -14.06
C ASP A 38 10.14 -1.34 -14.07
N ARG A 39 9.33 -1.49 -13.02
CA ARG A 39 8.42 -2.62 -12.80
C ARG A 39 6.96 -2.19 -12.93
N TRP A 40 6.67 -0.99 -13.39
CA TRP A 40 5.32 -0.50 -13.59
C TRP A 40 4.68 -1.21 -14.77
N LYS A 41 3.63 -1.98 -14.52
CA LYS A 41 2.97 -2.84 -15.53
C LYS A 41 1.59 -2.35 -15.96
N MET A 42 1.15 -1.19 -15.49
CA MET A 42 -0.15 -0.64 -15.90
C MET A 42 -0.03 0.01 -17.28
N THR A 43 -1.12 -0.03 -18.04
CA THR A 43 -1.21 0.65 -19.35
C THR A 43 -1.24 2.17 -19.20
N LYS A 44 -1.85 2.67 -18.12
CA LYS A 44 -1.80 4.08 -17.73
C LYS A 44 -0.43 4.41 -17.12
N PRO A 45 0.07 5.65 -17.31
CA PRO A 45 1.28 6.11 -16.62
C PRO A 45 1.08 6.08 -15.10
N MET A 46 2.19 6.06 -14.36
CA MET A 46 2.14 6.20 -12.91
C MET A 46 1.57 7.58 -12.54
N PRO A 47 0.56 7.67 -11.66
CA PRO A 47 -0.03 8.96 -11.29
C PRO A 47 0.96 9.88 -10.60
N GLU A 48 0.99 11.16 -10.99
CA GLU A 48 1.98 12.15 -10.52
C GLU A 48 1.93 12.34 -8.99
N GLY A 49 0.74 12.33 -8.39
CA GLY A 49 0.56 12.49 -6.95
C GLY A 49 1.23 11.39 -6.11
N VAL A 50 1.45 10.22 -6.70
CA VAL A 50 1.98 9.04 -5.98
C VAL A 50 3.47 8.85 -6.23
N LYS A 51 4.00 9.30 -7.38
CA LYS A 51 5.40 9.13 -7.78
C LYS A 51 6.41 9.52 -6.70
N LYS A 52 6.17 10.67 -6.08
CA LYS A 52 7.08 11.30 -5.11
C LYS A 52 6.87 10.83 -3.68
N LEU A 53 5.83 10.04 -3.41
CA LEU A 53 5.60 9.51 -2.07
C LEU A 53 6.77 8.62 -1.68
N VAL A 54 7.31 8.85 -0.49
CA VAL A 54 8.34 7.99 0.09
C VAL A 54 7.66 6.72 0.56
N VAL A 55 8.11 5.59 0.05
CA VAL A 55 7.60 4.28 0.44
C VAL A 55 7.93 4.03 1.91
N MET A 56 6.89 3.74 2.68
CA MET A 56 7.00 3.36 4.08
C MET A 56 7.27 1.86 4.22
N ASN A 57 7.80 1.45 5.36
CA ASN A 57 7.93 0.03 5.68
C ASN A 57 6.58 -0.48 6.20
N VAL A 58 6.02 -1.50 5.54
CA VAL A 58 4.73 -2.10 5.90
C VAL A 58 4.69 -2.65 7.33
N LYS A 59 5.86 -3.00 7.90
CA LYS A 59 6.00 -3.49 9.27
C LYS A 59 6.00 -2.37 10.32
N GLU A 60 6.17 -1.10 9.93
CA GLU A 60 6.05 0.06 10.84
C GLU A 60 4.58 0.48 10.96
N VAL A 61 3.76 -0.43 11.48
CA VAL A 61 2.29 -0.36 11.46
C VAL A 61 1.77 0.96 12.01
N GLU A 62 2.24 1.37 13.19
CA GLU A 62 1.76 2.57 13.88
C GLU A 62 2.09 3.85 13.10
N LYS A 63 3.24 3.88 12.41
CA LYS A 63 3.60 5.01 11.57
C LYS A 63 2.72 5.11 10.34
N VAL A 64 2.46 3.98 9.68
CA VAL A 64 1.60 3.96 8.48
C VAL A 64 0.15 4.29 8.87
N ALA A 65 -0.35 3.70 9.97
CA ALA A 65 -1.69 3.91 10.49
C ALA A 65 -1.96 5.37 10.88
N ALA A 66 -0.96 6.08 11.40
CA ALA A 66 -1.11 7.49 11.77
C ALA A 66 -1.33 8.44 10.59
N GLU A 67 -0.99 8.02 9.37
CA GLU A 67 -1.06 8.84 8.15
C GLU A 67 -2.34 8.60 7.34
N VAL A 68 -3.18 7.63 7.71
CA VAL A 68 -4.29 7.15 6.88
C VAL A 68 -5.57 6.90 7.66
N ASP A 69 -6.71 7.14 7.00
CA ASP A 69 -8.02 6.77 7.55
C ASP A 69 -8.31 5.27 7.44
N PHE A 70 -7.74 4.59 6.44
CA PHE A 70 -7.84 3.14 6.22
C PHE A 70 -6.77 2.65 5.23
N VAL A 71 -6.60 1.34 5.12
CA VAL A 71 -5.63 0.73 4.20
C VAL A 71 -6.25 -0.28 3.24
N PHE A 72 -5.75 -0.29 2.00
CA PHE A 72 -5.94 -1.41 1.07
C PHE A 72 -4.76 -2.38 1.19
N SER A 73 -5.03 -3.64 1.57
CA SER A 73 -3.98 -4.66 1.67
C SER A 73 -3.90 -5.49 0.39
N ALA A 74 -2.73 -5.45 -0.25
CA ALA A 74 -2.42 -6.20 -1.47
C ALA A 74 -0.97 -6.71 -1.47
N VAL A 75 -0.49 -7.13 -0.30
CA VAL A 75 0.87 -7.64 -0.10
C VAL A 75 1.02 -9.09 -0.58
N ASP A 76 2.21 -9.44 -1.05
CA ASP A 76 2.56 -10.80 -1.49
C ASP A 76 3.51 -11.42 -0.46
N MET A 77 2.93 -12.16 0.49
CA MET A 77 3.60 -12.78 1.64
C MET A 77 2.90 -14.10 1.98
N THR A 78 3.43 -14.87 2.95
CA THR A 78 2.73 -16.07 3.42
C THR A 78 1.40 -15.71 4.09
N LYS A 79 0.41 -16.63 4.11
CA LYS A 79 -0.88 -16.38 4.75
C LYS A 79 -0.75 -15.99 6.23
N GLU A 80 0.21 -16.56 6.93
CA GLU A 80 0.47 -16.27 8.35
C GLU A 80 1.02 -14.86 8.54
N GLU A 81 1.97 -14.43 7.70
CA GLU A 81 2.49 -13.06 7.71
C GLU A 81 1.41 -12.04 7.33
N ILE A 82 0.57 -12.36 6.34
CA ILE A 82 -0.57 -11.53 5.96
C ILE A 82 -1.53 -11.37 7.15
N ARG A 83 -1.89 -12.46 7.82
CA ARG A 83 -2.75 -12.37 9.02
C ARG A 83 -2.13 -11.49 10.08
N THR A 84 -0.85 -11.73 10.37
CA THR A 84 -0.12 -10.99 11.40
C THR A 84 -0.11 -9.50 11.10
N ILE A 85 0.14 -9.10 9.85
CA ILE A 85 0.23 -7.69 9.48
C ILE A 85 -1.16 -7.05 9.44
N GLU A 86 -2.15 -7.68 8.81
CA GLU A 86 -3.51 -7.14 8.70
C GLU A 86 -4.17 -7.03 10.08
N ASP A 87 -4.00 -8.01 10.96
CA ASP A 87 -4.45 -7.93 12.36
C ASP A 87 -3.74 -6.81 13.13
N ALA A 88 -2.47 -6.55 12.86
CA ALA A 88 -1.74 -5.47 13.50
C ALA A 88 -2.31 -4.09 13.10
N TYR A 89 -2.58 -3.86 11.80
CA TYR A 89 -3.26 -2.63 11.34
C TYR A 89 -4.69 -2.52 11.91
N ALA A 90 -5.45 -3.62 11.95
CA ALA A 90 -6.79 -3.59 12.52
C ALA A 90 -6.78 -3.20 14.02
N LYS A 91 -5.75 -3.62 14.77
CA LYS A 91 -5.59 -3.28 16.19
C LYS A 91 -5.23 -1.82 16.45
N THR A 92 -4.75 -1.08 15.45
CA THR A 92 -4.58 0.38 15.53
C THR A 92 -5.86 1.14 15.22
N GLU A 93 -7.01 0.45 15.21
CA GLU A 93 -8.33 0.96 14.79
C GLU A 93 -8.35 1.44 13.32
N THR A 94 -7.37 1.01 12.52
CA THR A 94 -7.29 1.32 11.09
C THR A 94 -8.06 0.25 10.31
N PRO A 95 -9.14 0.61 9.59
CA PRO A 95 -9.87 -0.35 8.76
C PRO A 95 -8.97 -0.94 7.67
N VAL A 96 -9.05 -2.26 7.51
CA VAL A 96 -8.25 -3.00 6.51
C VAL A 96 -9.17 -3.59 5.45
N VAL A 97 -9.03 -3.12 4.21
CA VAL A 97 -9.72 -3.67 3.05
C VAL A 97 -8.76 -4.58 2.28
N SER A 98 -8.85 -5.89 2.51
CA SER A 98 -7.88 -6.85 2.01
C SER A 98 -8.28 -7.53 0.70
N ASN A 99 -7.35 -7.52 -0.26
CA ASN A 99 -7.43 -8.37 -1.45
C ASN A 99 -6.90 -9.80 -1.20
N ASN A 100 -6.26 -10.05 -0.05
CA ASN A 100 -5.70 -11.36 0.27
C ASN A 100 -6.76 -12.36 0.74
N SER A 101 -6.43 -13.65 0.67
CA SER A 101 -7.32 -14.74 1.11
C SER A 101 -7.09 -15.18 2.56
N ALA A 102 -6.27 -14.45 3.32
CA ALA A 102 -5.82 -14.89 4.63
C ALA A 102 -6.95 -14.87 5.68
N HIS A 103 -7.90 -13.94 5.56
CA HIS A 103 -9.08 -13.80 6.44
C HIS A 103 -10.42 -14.18 5.79
N ARG A 104 -10.39 -14.89 4.64
CA ARG A 104 -11.60 -15.32 3.92
C ARG A 104 -12.05 -16.71 4.33
#